data_AF-A0A4Q3WCP9-F1
#
_entry.id   AF-A0A4Q3WCP9-F1
#
_cell.length_a   1.000
_cell.length_b   1.000
_cell.length_c   1.000
_cell.angle_alpha   90.00
_cell.angle_beta   90.00
_cell.angle_gamma   90.00
#
_symmetry.space_group_name_H-M   'P 1'
#
loop_
_entity.id
_entity.type
_entity.pdbx_description
1 polymer ?
#
loop_
_entity_poly.entity_id
_entity_poly.type
_entity_poly.pdbx_seq_one_letter_code
_entity_poly.pdbx_strand_id
1 'polypeptide(L)'
;FDSFLTERGRRLIGWDEILEGGLAQNAAVMSWRGEEGGIAAAQAGHDVVMAPHKLVYFDYYQSDNKAAEPLSIGGHLPLELAYTFEPIPAALSAEQARYVLGGQAQLWTEYMPVPERVEYMAYPRVCALAECLWSSKDSREFANFKTRLEQHLKLLDRMNINFRALD
;
A
#
# COMPACT_ATOMS: atom_id res chain seq x y z
N PHE A 1 12.07 9.91 22.85
CA PHE A 1 10.82 10.15 22.11
C PHE A 1 9.81 9.03 22.35
N ASP A 2 10.23 7.77 22.21
CA ASP A 2 9.37 6.62 22.52
C ASP A 2 8.81 6.62 23.96
N SER A 3 9.65 6.84 24.98
CA SER A 3 9.22 6.91 26.38
C SER A 3 8.08 7.91 26.62
N PHE A 4 8.19 9.10 26.01
CA PHE A 4 7.18 10.16 26.11
C PHE A 4 5.81 9.73 25.56
N LEU A 5 5.78 8.96 24.45
CA LEU A 5 4.56 8.43 23.84
C LEU A 5 3.99 7.27 24.68
N THR A 6 4.85 6.34 25.10
CA THR A 6 4.48 5.16 25.89
C THR A 6 3.88 5.55 27.24
N GLU A 7 4.45 6.54 27.93
CA GLU A 7 3.91 7.10 29.18
C GLU A 7 2.49 7.69 29.02
N ARG A 8 2.06 7.99 27.79
CA ARG A 8 0.72 8.51 27.45
C ARG A 8 -0.19 7.45 26.84
N GLY A 9 0.19 6.18 26.90
CA GLY A 9 -0.57 5.07 26.32
C GLY A 9 -0.63 5.12 24.79
N ARG A 10 0.38 5.72 24.14
CA ARG A 10 0.50 5.77 22.68
C ARG A 10 1.66 4.90 22.22
N ARG A 11 1.49 4.27 21.06
CA ARG A 11 2.50 3.43 20.42
C ARG A 11 3.11 4.16 19.24
N LEU A 12 4.43 4.14 19.12
CA LEU A 12 5.15 4.70 17.98
C LEU A 12 4.99 3.79 16.76
N ILE A 13 4.69 4.39 15.61
CA ILE A 13 4.91 3.80 14.29
C ILE A 13 5.81 4.77 13.52
N GLY A 14 6.85 4.26 12.86
CA GLY A 14 7.71 5.06 12.00
C GLY A 14 8.12 4.30 10.75
N TRP A 15 8.57 5.05 9.74
CA TRP A 15 9.15 4.49 8.53
C TRP A 15 10.39 3.65 8.83
N ASP A 16 10.71 2.69 7.95
CA ASP A 16 11.77 1.70 8.16
C ASP A 16 13.17 2.27 8.45
N GLU A 17 13.45 3.54 8.20
CA GLU A 17 14.67 4.24 8.62
C GLU A 17 14.89 4.20 10.13
N ILE A 18 13.84 4.08 10.96
CA ILE A 18 14.00 4.00 12.41
C ILE A 18 14.73 2.73 12.88
N LEU A 19 14.91 1.73 12.00
CA LEU A 19 15.77 0.57 12.24
C LEU A 19 17.23 0.96 12.46
N GLU A 20 17.72 2.02 11.81
CA GLU A 20 19.13 2.43 11.81
C GLU A 20 19.57 3.02 13.16
N GLY A 21 18.63 3.59 13.93
CA GLY A 21 18.88 4.21 15.24
C GLY A 21 18.65 3.29 16.44
N GLY A 22 18.24 2.04 16.21
CA GLY A 22 17.74 1.13 17.24
C GLY A 22 16.26 1.37 17.56
N LEU A 23 15.48 0.30 17.52
CA LEU A 23 14.04 0.34 17.78
C LEU A 23 13.74 0.22 19.28
N ALA A 24 12.81 1.05 19.76
CA ALA A 24 12.19 0.82 21.04
C ALA A 24 11.34 -0.46 20.98
N GLN A 25 11.33 -1.24 22.07
CA GLN A 25 10.71 -2.57 22.11
C GLN A 25 9.23 -2.58 21.67
N ASN A 26 8.50 -1.49 21.93
CA ASN A 26 7.08 -1.37 21.58
C ASN A 26 6.82 -0.63 20.25
N ALA A 27 7.85 -0.19 19.52
CA ALA A 27 7.67 0.49 18.24
C ALA A 27 7.20 -0.50 17.16
N ALA A 28 6.37 0.00 16.23
CA ALA A 28 6.05 -0.69 14.98
C ALA A 28 6.73 0.02 13.80
N VAL A 29 6.97 -0.72 12.72
CA VAL A 29 7.68 -0.24 11.53
C VAL A 29 6.75 -0.21 10.32
N MET A 30 6.82 0.85 9.51
CA MET A 30 6.19 0.90 8.20
C MET A 30 7.26 0.75 7.10
N SER A 31 7.26 -0.39 6.40
CA SER A 31 8.28 -0.73 5.40
C SER A 31 7.90 -0.14 4.04
N TRP A 32 8.69 0.81 3.53
CA TRP A 32 8.35 1.53 2.30
C TRP A 32 9.41 1.45 1.21
N ARG A 33 10.70 1.37 1.57
CA ARG A 33 11.82 1.26 0.60
C ARG A 33 11.88 -0.10 -0.11
N GLY A 34 10.98 -1.01 0.26
CA GLY A 34 10.90 -2.39 -0.19
C GLY A 34 10.26 -3.24 0.90
N GLU A 35 10.51 -4.54 0.87
CA GLU A 35 10.05 -5.48 1.89
C GLU A 35 11.10 -5.72 2.98
N GLU A 36 12.36 -5.39 2.70
CA GLU A 36 13.53 -5.74 3.51
C GLU A 36 13.46 -5.18 4.92
N GLY A 37 13.03 -3.91 5.06
CA GLY A 37 12.86 -3.28 6.37
C GLY A 37 11.78 -3.97 7.20
N GLY A 38 10.66 -4.31 6.59
CA GLY A 38 9.57 -5.04 7.23
C GLY A 38 9.97 -6.47 7.62
N ILE A 39 10.71 -7.17 6.75
CA ILE A 39 11.23 -8.50 7.05
C ILE A 39 12.17 -8.44 8.26
N ALA A 40 13.12 -7.50 8.27
CA ALA A 40 14.06 -7.33 9.37
C ALA A 40 13.36 -6.98 10.69
N ALA A 41 12.38 -6.08 10.66
CA ALA A 41 11.60 -5.68 11.83
C ALA A 41 10.78 -6.85 12.41
N ALA A 42 10.09 -7.60 11.55
CA ALA A 42 9.30 -8.77 11.97
C ALA A 42 10.19 -9.89 12.55
N GLN A 43 11.37 -10.13 11.96
CA GLN A 43 12.35 -11.09 12.48
C GLN A 43 12.91 -10.67 13.85
N ALA A 44 12.98 -9.36 14.11
CA ALA A 44 13.37 -8.79 15.40
C ALA A 44 12.21 -8.71 16.42
N GLY A 45 11.00 -9.16 16.05
CA GLY A 45 9.83 -9.19 16.93
C GLY A 45 9.07 -7.86 17.04
N HIS A 46 9.27 -6.95 16.09
CA HIS A 46 8.49 -5.71 16.00
C HIS A 46 7.33 -5.87 15.03
N ASP A 47 6.19 -5.26 15.38
CA ASP A 47 5.05 -5.22 14.46
C ASP A 47 5.36 -4.36 13.23
N VAL A 48 4.76 -4.74 12.10
CA VAL A 48 5.04 -4.13 10.79
C VAL A 48 3.77 -3.83 10.02
N VAL A 49 3.74 -2.68 9.36
CA VAL A 49 2.80 -2.37 8.26
C VAL A 49 3.58 -2.36 6.95
N MET A 50 3.18 -3.20 6.00
CA MET A 50 3.85 -3.29 4.70
C MET A 50 3.32 -2.22 3.74
N ALA A 51 4.20 -1.33 3.29
CA ALA A 51 3.90 -0.26 2.33
C ALA A 51 4.93 -0.17 1.19
N PRO A 52 5.41 -1.28 0.58
CA PRO A 52 6.51 -1.26 -0.37
C PRO A 52 6.17 -0.41 -1.60
N HIS A 53 6.97 0.62 -1.85
CA HIS A 53 6.61 1.69 -2.78
C HIS A 53 6.31 1.20 -4.22
N LYS A 54 6.98 0.14 -4.67
CA LYS A 54 6.77 -0.43 -6.01
C LYS A 54 5.40 -1.08 -6.23
N LEU A 55 4.67 -1.38 -5.15
CA LEU A 55 3.39 -2.10 -5.21
C LEU A 55 2.21 -1.28 -4.66
N VAL A 56 2.46 -0.32 -3.77
CA VAL A 56 1.38 0.42 -3.08
C VAL A 56 1.58 1.94 -2.96
N TYR A 57 2.49 2.56 -3.73
CA TYR A 57 2.55 4.04 -3.83
C TYR A 57 1.72 4.52 -5.02
N PHE A 58 0.50 4.97 -4.73
CA PHE A 58 -0.48 5.34 -5.75
C PHE A 58 -0.27 6.74 -6.33
N ASP A 59 0.77 7.45 -5.91
CA ASP A 59 1.26 8.66 -6.57
C ASP A 59 2.09 8.38 -7.84
N TYR A 60 2.39 7.10 -8.14
CA TYR A 60 3.08 6.70 -9.37
C TYR A 60 2.14 6.59 -10.56
N TYR A 61 2.69 6.81 -11.77
CA TYR A 61 1.95 6.66 -13.04
C TYR A 61 1.28 5.29 -13.15
N GLN A 62 0.07 5.28 -13.73
CA GLN A 62 -0.74 4.07 -13.92
C GLN A 62 -0.57 3.44 -15.30
N SER A 63 0.03 4.16 -16.25
CA SER A 63 0.22 3.74 -17.64
C SER A 63 1.62 4.10 -18.11
N ASP A 64 2.11 3.38 -19.12
CA ASP A 64 3.35 3.73 -19.83
C ASP A 64 3.15 4.92 -20.78
N ASN A 65 1.90 5.19 -21.20
CA ASN A 65 1.58 6.37 -22.00
C ASN A 65 1.50 7.63 -21.13
N LYS A 66 2.66 8.09 -20.66
CA LYS A 66 2.78 9.28 -19.80
C LYS A 66 2.25 10.56 -20.42
N ALA A 67 2.16 10.64 -21.75
CA ALA A 67 1.60 11.80 -22.44
C ALA A 67 0.07 11.87 -22.31
N ALA A 68 -0.60 10.73 -22.08
CA ALA A 68 -2.04 10.65 -21.84
C ALA A 68 -2.40 10.64 -20.34
N GLU A 69 -1.41 10.53 -19.46
CA GLU A 69 -1.60 10.63 -18.01
C GLU A 69 -1.30 12.05 -17.53
N PRO A 70 -2.02 12.57 -16.53
CA PRO A 70 -1.64 13.85 -15.98
C PRO A 70 -0.34 13.72 -15.15
N LEU A 71 0.34 14.84 -14.93
CA LEU A 71 1.67 14.87 -14.31
C LEU A 71 1.66 14.17 -12.94
N SER A 72 2.61 13.26 -12.76
CA SER A 72 2.84 12.48 -11.54
C SER A 72 4.33 12.41 -11.25
N ILE A 73 4.72 12.07 -10.02
CA ILE A 73 6.13 12.14 -9.56
C ILE A 73 7.09 11.24 -10.36
N GLY A 74 6.57 10.16 -10.96
CA GLY A 74 7.37 9.16 -11.65
C GLY A 74 6.77 7.77 -11.47
N GLY A 75 7.64 6.75 -11.54
CA GLY A 75 7.24 5.35 -11.38
C GLY A 75 6.35 4.81 -12.49
N HIS A 76 5.95 3.55 -12.34
CA HIS A 76 4.94 2.88 -13.14
C HIS A 76 4.33 1.75 -12.29
N LEU A 77 3.08 1.92 -11.90
CA LEU A 77 2.34 1.03 -11.01
C LEU A 77 0.92 0.86 -11.58
N PRO A 78 0.77 0.03 -12.63
CA PRO A 78 -0.53 -0.28 -13.22
C PRO A 78 -1.37 -1.14 -12.26
N LEU A 79 -2.68 -1.22 -12.52
CA LEU A 79 -3.62 -1.96 -11.69
C LEU A 79 -3.21 -3.42 -11.45
N GLU A 80 -2.72 -4.11 -12.48
CA GLU A 80 -2.26 -5.50 -12.39
C GLU A 80 -1.07 -5.66 -11.44
N LEU A 81 -0.12 -4.71 -11.47
CA LEU A 81 1.02 -4.71 -10.55
C LEU A 81 0.58 -4.40 -9.11
N ALA A 82 -0.40 -3.51 -8.90
CA ALA A 82 -0.95 -3.28 -7.56
C ALA A 82 -1.59 -4.56 -6.98
N TYR A 83 -2.26 -5.35 -7.83
CA TYR A 83 -2.96 -6.57 -7.43
C TYR A 83 -2.01 -7.73 -7.08
N THR A 84 -0.73 -7.67 -7.45
CA THR A 84 0.25 -8.69 -7.07
C THR A 84 0.75 -8.52 -5.64
N PHE A 85 0.34 -7.46 -4.93
CA PHE A 85 0.75 -7.22 -3.55
C PHE A 85 0.36 -8.37 -2.62
N GLU A 86 1.35 -8.82 -1.86
CA GLU A 86 1.21 -9.79 -0.79
C GLU A 86 1.69 -9.16 0.51
N PRO A 87 0.80 -8.96 1.51
CA PRO A 87 1.20 -8.27 2.74
C PRO A 87 2.14 -9.12 3.60
N ILE A 88 2.18 -10.44 3.44
CA ILE A 88 3.08 -11.33 4.18
C ILE A 88 4.21 -11.79 3.25
N PRO A 89 5.45 -11.29 3.41
CA PRO A 89 6.59 -11.74 2.62
C PRO A 89 6.86 -13.23 2.78
N ALA A 90 7.20 -13.91 1.68
CA ALA A 90 7.49 -15.35 1.68
C ALA A 90 8.73 -15.73 2.52
N ALA A 91 9.59 -14.77 2.85
CA ALA A 91 10.77 -14.95 3.68
C ALA A 91 10.47 -15.08 5.19
N LEU A 92 9.24 -14.75 5.63
CA LEU A 92 8.85 -14.86 7.03
C LEU A 92 8.33 -16.26 7.37
N SER A 93 8.73 -16.77 8.52
CA SER A 93 8.10 -17.98 9.09
C SER A 93 6.66 -17.69 9.53
N ALA A 94 5.86 -18.74 9.77
CA ALA A 94 4.50 -18.59 10.28
C ALA A 94 4.44 -17.85 11.63
N GLU A 95 5.49 -17.98 12.47
CA GLU A 95 5.60 -17.27 13.73
C GLU A 95 5.90 -15.78 13.51
N GLN A 96 6.85 -15.48 12.62
CA GLN A 96 7.25 -14.11 12.28
C GLN A 96 6.15 -13.35 11.54
N ALA A 97 5.37 -14.04 10.70
CA ALA A 97 4.24 -13.47 9.98
C ALA A 97 3.18 -12.87 10.90
N ARG A 98 3.12 -13.27 12.18
CA ARG A 98 2.17 -12.72 13.17
C ARG A 98 2.47 -11.28 13.55
N TYR A 99 3.69 -10.80 13.31
CA TYR A 99 4.08 -9.41 13.51
C TYR A 99 3.63 -8.51 12.34
N VAL A 100 3.20 -9.06 11.21
CA VAL A 100 2.66 -8.26 10.12
C VAL A 100 1.21 -7.88 10.45
N LEU A 101 0.97 -6.60 10.74
CA LEU A 101 -0.36 -6.06 11.06
C LEU A 101 -1.24 -5.92 9.81
N GLY A 102 -0.62 -5.78 8.64
CA GLY A 102 -1.31 -5.60 7.36
C GLY A 102 -0.46 -4.80 6.38
N GLY A 103 -1.12 -4.20 5.39
CA GLY A 103 -0.48 -3.29 4.43
C GLY A 103 -1.27 -2.01 4.20
N GLN A 104 -0.63 -1.04 3.56
CA GLN A 104 -1.20 0.29 3.36
C GLN A 104 -0.70 0.89 2.03
N ALA A 105 -1.60 1.50 1.26
CA ALA A 105 -1.21 2.37 0.15
C ALA A 105 -0.89 3.78 0.64
N GLN A 106 0.11 4.38 0.01
CA GLN A 106 0.44 5.79 0.20
C GLN A 106 -0.01 6.58 -1.01
N LEU A 107 -0.41 7.82 -0.76
CA LEU A 107 -0.80 8.77 -1.79
C LEU A 107 -0.18 10.13 -1.46
N TRP A 108 1.03 10.35 -1.96
CA TRP A 108 1.75 11.60 -1.81
C TRP A 108 1.24 12.64 -2.81
N THR A 109 0.93 13.85 -2.35
CA THR A 109 0.08 14.81 -3.10
C THR A 109 0.85 15.93 -3.77
N GLU A 110 2.16 15.82 -3.96
CA GLU A 110 3.01 16.86 -4.56
C GLU A 110 2.50 17.30 -5.95
N TYR A 111 1.92 16.36 -6.70
CA TYR A 111 1.35 16.58 -8.05
C TYR A 111 -0.18 16.41 -8.09
N MET A 112 -0.85 16.52 -6.95
CA MET A 112 -2.31 16.32 -6.81
C MET A 112 -3.00 17.53 -6.16
N PRO A 113 -3.10 18.68 -6.87
CA PRO A 113 -3.57 19.93 -6.28
C PRO A 113 -5.08 19.98 -6.00
N VAL A 114 -5.86 19.04 -6.55
CA VAL A 114 -7.33 19.01 -6.45
C VAL A 114 -7.83 17.61 -6.08
N PRO A 115 -8.98 17.48 -5.38
CA PRO A 115 -9.50 16.19 -4.94
C PRO A 115 -9.74 15.18 -6.07
N GLU A 116 -10.19 15.64 -7.24
CA GLU A 116 -10.45 14.79 -8.41
C GLU A 116 -9.15 14.11 -8.89
N ARG A 117 -8.01 14.77 -8.66
CA ARG A 117 -6.68 14.22 -8.99
C ARG A 117 -6.28 13.14 -7.99
N VAL A 118 -6.61 13.31 -6.71
CA VAL A 118 -6.43 12.30 -5.66
C VAL A 118 -7.28 11.07 -5.96
N GLU A 119 -8.55 11.26 -6.32
CA GLU A 119 -9.46 10.18 -6.72
C GLU A 119 -8.94 9.40 -7.94
N TYR A 120 -8.49 10.11 -8.98
CA TYR A 120 -7.95 9.49 -10.20
C TYR A 120 -6.72 8.62 -9.92
N MET A 121 -5.88 9.07 -8.99
CA MET A 121 -4.67 8.34 -8.63
C MET A 121 -4.96 7.18 -7.67
N ALA A 122 -5.95 7.32 -6.78
CA ALA A 122 -6.33 6.25 -5.86
C ALA A 122 -7.16 5.13 -6.54
N TYR A 123 -8.15 5.49 -7.35
CA TYR A 123 -9.07 4.54 -7.96
C TYR A 123 -8.69 4.23 -9.42
N PRO A 124 -8.72 2.95 -9.83
CA PRO A 124 -9.28 1.80 -9.10
C PRO A 124 -8.28 0.99 -8.27
N ARG A 125 -7.00 1.40 -8.18
CA ARG A 125 -5.95 0.60 -7.50
C ARG A 125 -6.24 0.33 -6.02
N VAL A 126 -6.94 1.23 -5.33
CA VAL A 126 -7.39 0.98 -3.94
C VAL A 126 -8.35 -0.20 -3.83
N CYS A 127 -9.13 -0.51 -4.86
CA CYS A 127 -9.96 -1.71 -4.90
C CYS A 127 -9.11 -2.99 -4.98
N ALA A 128 -8.02 -2.97 -5.74
CA ALA A 128 -7.06 -4.07 -5.81
C ALA A 128 -6.40 -4.28 -4.45
N LEU A 129 -5.90 -3.21 -3.81
CA LEU A 129 -5.31 -3.29 -2.48
C LEU A 129 -6.30 -3.84 -1.44
N ALA A 130 -7.55 -3.38 -1.45
CA ALA A 130 -8.57 -3.84 -0.52
C ALA A 130 -8.78 -5.36 -0.64
N GLU A 131 -8.79 -5.90 -1.86
CA GLU A 131 -8.87 -7.33 -2.08
C GLU A 131 -7.61 -8.06 -1.64
N CYS A 132 -6.43 -7.48 -1.88
CA CYS A 132 -5.16 -8.06 -1.44
C CYS A 132 -5.07 -8.21 0.08
N LEU A 133 -5.69 -7.29 0.82
CA LEU A 133 -5.67 -7.24 2.29
C LEU A 133 -6.81 -8.05 2.94
N TRP A 134 -7.92 -8.26 2.24
CA TRP A 134 -9.12 -8.87 2.81
C TRP A 134 -9.32 -10.33 2.39
N SER A 135 -9.09 -10.65 1.12
CA SER A 135 -9.33 -11.98 0.56
C SER A 135 -8.13 -12.90 0.79
N SER A 136 -8.38 -14.19 0.99
CA SER A 136 -7.28 -15.16 1.10
C SER A 136 -6.52 -15.26 -0.21
N LYS A 137 -5.19 -15.38 -0.14
CA LYS A 137 -4.31 -15.47 -1.32
C LYS A 137 -4.79 -16.47 -2.36
N ASP A 138 -5.20 -17.66 -1.93
CA ASP A 138 -5.65 -18.75 -2.81
C ASP A 138 -6.97 -18.47 -3.54
N SER A 139 -7.74 -17.47 -3.10
CA SER A 139 -9.00 -17.06 -3.72
C SER A 139 -8.85 -15.91 -4.72
N ARG A 140 -7.66 -15.30 -4.81
CA ARG A 140 -7.40 -14.13 -5.64
C ARG A 140 -6.98 -14.54 -7.04
N GLU A 141 -7.71 -14.04 -8.04
CA GLU A 141 -7.36 -14.18 -9.46
C GLU A 141 -7.61 -12.87 -10.18
N PHE A 142 -6.61 -12.33 -10.89
CA PHE A 142 -6.69 -11.00 -11.49
C PHE A 142 -7.80 -10.89 -12.54
N ALA A 143 -8.00 -11.92 -13.38
CA ALA A 143 -9.06 -11.93 -14.39
C ALA A 143 -10.47 -11.86 -13.77
N ASN A 144 -10.69 -12.63 -12.70
CA ASN A 144 -11.93 -12.59 -11.93
C ASN A 144 -12.13 -11.22 -11.25
N PHE A 145 -11.07 -10.69 -10.63
CA PHE A 145 -11.07 -9.36 -10.03
C PHE A 145 -11.43 -8.28 -11.05
N LYS A 146 -10.79 -8.26 -12.24
CA LYS A 146 -11.07 -7.30 -13.32
C LYS A 146 -12.55 -7.33 -13.71
N THR A 147 -13.13 -8.52 -13.85
CA THR A 147 -14.56 -8.69 -14.18
C THR A 147 -15.48 -8.10 -13.11
N ARG A 148 -15.17 -8.30 -11.82
CA ARG A 148 -15.93 -7.70 -10.71
C ARG A 148 -15.72 -6.19 -10.63
N LEU A 149 -14.49 -5.75 -10.88
CA LEU A 149 -14.11 -4.34 -10.88
C LEU A 149 -14.88 -3.57 -11.95
N GLU A 150 -15.02 -4.09 -13.18
CA GLU A 150 -15.80 -3.45 -14.25
C GLU A 150 -17.25 -3.16 -13.83
N GLN A 151 -17.88 -4.03 -13.03
CA GLN A 151 -19.21 -3.75 -12.47
C GLN A 151 -19.15 -2.72 -11.34
N HIS A 152 -18.11 -2.77 -10.51
CA HIS A 152 -17.90 -1.81 -9.42
C HIS A 152 -17.63 -0.39 -9.94
N LEU A 153 -16.94 -0.23 -11.07
CA LEU A 153 -16.69 1.07 -11.70
C LEU A 153 -18.00 1.78 -12.07
N LYS A 154 -19.06 1.04 -12.44
CA LYS A 154 -20.40 1.61 -12.69
C LYS A 154 -21.05 2.15 -11.41
N LEU A 155 -20.67 1.66 -10.24
CA LEU A 155 -21.11 2.21 -8.96
C LEU A 155 -20.31 3.47 -8.62
N LEU A 156 -18.99 3.42 -8.79
CA LEU A 156 -18.12 4.59 -8.58
C LEU A 156 -18.51 5.76 -9.49
N ASP A 157 -18.87 5.49 -10.74
CA ASP A 157 -19.38 6.46 -11.70
C ASP A 157 -20.69 7.11 -11.22
N ARG A 158 -21.64 6.28 -10.73
CA ARG A 158 -22.89 6.78 -10.11
C ARG A 158 -22.66 7.59 -8.84
N MET A 159 -21.54 7.40 -8.16
CA MET A 159 -21.10 8.18 -6.99
C MET A 159 -20.30 9.43 -7.38
N ASN A 160 -20.08 9.66 -8.69
CA ASN A 160 -19.23 10.73 -9.23
C ASN A 160 -17.78 10.69 -8.72
N ILE A 161 -17.21 9.50 -8.51
CA ILE A 161 -15.79 9.35 -8.19
C ILE A 161 -14.97 9.43 -9.48
N ASN A 162 -13.98 10.34 -9.54
CA ASN A 162 -13.14 10.53 -10.72
C ASN A 162 -12.04 9.46 -10.84
N PHE A 163 -12.40 8.19 -11.06
CA PHE A 163 -11.43 7.10 -11.20
C PHE A 163 -10.75 7.06 -12.58
N ARG A 164 -9.55 6.49 -12.67
CA ARG A 164 -8.91 6.19 -13.97
C ARG A 164 -9.64 5.05 -14.67
N ALA A 165 -10.04 5.23 -15.93
CA ALA A 165 -10.62 4.17 -16.75
C ALA A 165 -9.65 2.98 -16.94
N LEU A 166 -10.21 1.77 -17.09
CA LEU A 166 -9.41 0.59 -17.42
C LEU A 166 -8.92 0.68 -18.88
N ASP A 167 -7.75 0.10 -19.13
CA ASP A 167 -7.21 -0.12 -20.48
C ASP A 167 -7.97 -1.24 -21.21
#